data_AF-A0AAE1ESE5-F1
#
_entry.id   AF-A0AAE1ESE5-F1
#
_cell.length_a   1.000
_cell.length_b   1.000
_cell.length_c   1.000
_cell.angle_alpha   90.00
_cell.angle_beta   90.00
_cell.angle_gamma   90.00
#
_symmetry.space_group_name_H-M   'P 1'
#
loop_
_entity.id
_entity.type
_entity.pdbx_description
1 polymer ?
#
loop_
_entity_poly.entity_id
_entity_poly.type
_entity_poly.pdbx_seq_one_letter_code
_entity_poly.pdbx_strand_id
1 'polypeptide(L)'
;MESELREHHRIHLPDRPFLCNVCGMTFKQKKRLRVHHRAVHLRDKRFVCNVCGSSHINNWNLQTHMTTHTQMDAMCHNMCDQCGSMFRGRAGLAAHIRLRHSDTRQQQQQQQQQHQEQHQQHHTNCYHLCDSWEHLASHMQRNHHLLLYPELVP
;
A
#
# COMPACT_ATOMS: atom_id res chain seq x y z
N MET A 1 -19.25 21.79 -38.62
CA MET A 1 -18.20 22.10 -39.62
C MET A 1 -18.15 23.57 -40.00
N GLU A 2 -19.11 24.15 -40.72
CA GLU A 2 -19.00 25.57 -41.16
C GLU A 2 -19.04 26.58 -39.99
N SER A 3 -19.86 26.33 -38.96
CA SER A 3 -19.92 27.17 -37.75
C SER A 3 -18.63 27.10 -36.91
N GLU A 4 -17.98 25.95 -36.88
CA GLU A 4 -16.72 25.73 -36.16
C GLU A 4 -15.54 26.39 -36.89
N LEU A 5 -15.54 26.35 -38.23
CA LEU A 5 -14.53 27.03 -39.05
C LEU A 5 -14.65 28.55 -38.91
N ARG A 6 -15.87 29.10 -38.87
CA ARG A 6 -16.12 30.52 -38.59
C ARG A 6 -15.60 30.93 -37.20
N GLU A 7 -15.85 30.11 -36.17
CA GLU A 7 -15.34 30.36 -34.81
C GLU A 7 -13.81 30.21 -34.72
N HIS A 8 -13.23 29.28 -35.48
CA HIS A 8 -11.79 29.13 -35.61
C HIS A 8 -11.17 30.39 -36.22
N HIS A 9 -11.71 30.93 -37.33
CA HIS A 9 -11.16 32.14 -37.96
C HIS A 9 -11.19 33.37 -37.04
N ARG A 10 -12.15 33.48 -36.13
CA ARG A 10 -12.19 34.58 -35.13
C ARG A 10 -10.98 34.61 -34.20
N ILE A 11 -10.29 33.49 -33.98
CA ILE A 11 -9.10 33.49 -33.12
C ILE A 11 -7.90 34.17 -33.77
N HIS A 12 -7.88 34.29 -35.09
CA HIS A 12 -6.83 34.98 -35.85
C HIS A 12 -7.08 36.48 -35.92
N LEU A 13 -8.35 36.90 -35.79
CA LEU A 13 -8.72 38.32 -35.72
C LEU A 13 -8.36 38.92 -34.35
N PRO A 14 -8.03 40.23 -34.30
CA PRO A 14 -7.77 40.92 -33.04
C PRO A 14 -9.04 41.16 -32.21
N ASP A 15 -10.22 41.03 -32.84
CA ASP A 15 -11.51 41.23 -32.18
C ASP A 15 -11.74 40.23 -31.03
N ARG A 16 -12.25 40.75 -29.92
CA ARG A 16 -12.55 40.01 -28.68
C ARG A 16 -13.97 40.36 -28.23
N PRO A 17 -15.00 39.88 -28.94
CA PRO A 17 -16.37 40.35 -28.75
C PRO A 17 -16.99 39.92 -27.41
N PHE A 18 -16.34 39.04 -26.64
CA PHE A 18 -16.88 38.51 -25.39
C PHE A 18 -16.26 39.22 -24.18
N LEU A 19 -17.02 40.11 -23.55
CA LEU A 19 -16.64 40.89 -22.37
C LEU A 19 -17.01 40.18 -21.06
N CYS A 20 -16.13 40.25 -20.05
CA CYS A 20 -16.46 39.94 -18.67
C CYS A 20 -17.05 41.17 -17.98
N ASN A 21 -18.33 41.13 -17.60
CA ASN A 21 -19.01 42.26 -16.97
C ASN A 21 -18.54 42.54 -15.52
N VAL A 22 -17.69 41.68 -14.94
CA VAL A 22 -17.18 41.84 -13.57
C VAL A 22 -15.83 42.54 -13.56
N CYS A 23 -14.91 42.19 -14.46
CA CYS A 23 -13.54 42.71 -14.48
C CYS A 23 -13.14 43.41 -15.79
N GLY A 24 -14.06 43.50 -16.76
CA GLY A 24 -13.83 44.17 -18.04
C GLY A 24 -12.92 43.41 -19.02
N MET A 25 -12.42 42.21 -18.68
CA MET A 25 -11.56 41.44 -19.58
C MET A 25 -12.32 40.93 -20.82
N THR A 26 -11.68 41.00 -21.99
CA THR A 26 -12.25 40.55 -23.26
C THR A 26 -11.62 39.27 -23.78
N PHE A 27 -12.45 38.42 -24.41
CA PHE A 27 -12.09 37.08 -24.88
C PHE A 27 -12.54 36.89 -26.33
N LYS A 28 -11.80 36.06 -27.08
CA LYS A 28 -12.12 35.71 -28.47
C LYS A 28 -13.27 34.70 -28.63
N GLN A 29 -13.58 33.95 -27.56
CA GLN A 29 -14.59 32.89 -27.60
C GLN A 29 -15.43 32.87 -26.31
N LYS A 30 -16.74 32.62 -26.43
CA LYS A 30 -17.67 32.50 -25.29
C LYS A 30 -17.26 31.41 -24.30
N LYS A 31 -16.68 30.31 -24.77
CA LYS A 31 -16.14 29.22 -23.91
C LYS A 31 -15.03 29.74 -22.98
N ARG A 32 -14.15 30.59 -23.49
CA ARG A 32 -13.01 31.14 -22.72
C ARG A 32 -13.49 32.11 -21.64
N LEU A 33 -14.43 33.01 -21.97
CA LEU A 33 -15.08 33.89 -20.99
C LEU A 33 -15.72 33.08 -19.84
N ARG A 34 -16.45 32.01 -20.16
CA ARG A 34 -17.11 31.16 -19.16
C ARG A 34 -16.12 30.47 -18.22
N VAL A 35 -15.00 29.97 -18.75
CA VAL A 35 -13.92 29.36 -17.95
C VAL A 35 -13.28 30.41 -17.05
N HIS A 36 -12.98 31.59 -17.58
CA HIS A 36 -12.45 32.71 -16.78
C HIS A 36 -13.38 33.07 -15.62
N HIS A 37 -14.68 33.25 -15.90
CA HIS A 37 -15.65 33.65 -14.88
C HIS A 37 -15.73 32.62 -13.75
N ARG A 38 -15.75 31.32 -14.09
CA ARG A 38 -15.71 30.24 -13.09
C ARG A 38 -14.42 30.24 -12.29
N ALA A 39 -13.27 30.42 -12.96
CA ALA A 39 -11.96 30.37 -12.34
C ALA A 39 -11.72 31.52 -11.35
N VAL A 40 -12.04 32.74 -11.77
CA VAL A 40 -11.59 33.98 -11.12
C VAL A 40 -12.65 34.54 -10.19
N HIS A 41 -13.91 34.50 -10.59
CA HIS A 41 -14.99 35.15 -9.83
C HIS A 41 -15.73 34.16 -8.92
N LEU A 42 -16.03 32.96 -9.43
CA LEU A 42 -16.75 31.95 -8.65
C LEU A 42 -15.82 31.01 -7.87
N ARG A 43 -14.53 30.98 -8.21
CA ARG A 43 -13.54 29.98 -7.73
C ARG A 43 -14.05 28.53 -7.85
N ASP A 44 -14.93 28.30 -8.82
CA ASP A 44 -15.71 27.10 -8.97
C ASP A 44 -14.90 26.06 -9.77
N LYS A 45 -14.29 25.13 -9.03
CA LYS A 45 -13.44 24.05 -9.56
C LYS A 45 -14.16 22.72 -9.43
N ARG A 46 -14.96 22.37 -10.43
CA ARG A 46 -15.84 21.18 -10.41
C ARG A 46 -15.16 19.86 -10.80
N PHE A 47 -13.99 19.93 -11.43
CA PHE A 47 -13.34 18.74 -11.98
C PHE A 47 -12.28 18.27 -10.99
N VAL A 48 -12.64 17.29 -10.17
CA VAL A 48 -11.78 16.76 -9.11
C VAL A 48 -10.98 15.58 -9.64
N CYS A 49 -9.68 15.57 -9.38
CA CYS A 49 -8.81 14.44 -9.59
C CYS A 49 -9.13 13.36 -8.56
N ASN A 50 -9.46 12.16 -9.02
CA ASN A 50 -9.75 11.03 -8.14
C ASN A 50 -8.48 10.40 -7.52
N VAL A 51 -7.29 10.75 -7.99
CA VAL A 51 -6.01 10.24 -7.47
C VAL A 51 -5.49 11.09 -6.31
N CYS A 52 -5.49 12.42 -6.45
CA CYS A 52 -4.92 13.33 -5.44
C CYS A 52 -5.90 14.35 -4.86
N GLY A 53 -7.19 14.32 -5.26
CA GLY A 53 -8.21 15.25 -4.78
C GLY A 53 -8.07 16.68 -5.30
N SER A 54 -7.10 16.96 -6.18
CA SER A 54 -6.90 18.29 -6.75
C SER A 54 -8.11 18.71 -7.59
N SER A 55 -8.54 19.96 -7.47
CA SER A 55 -9.70 20.47 -8.20
C SER A 55 -9.28 21.38 -9.36
N HIS A 56 -9.92 21.21 -10.51
CA HIS A 56 -9.67 21.92 -11.76
C HIS A 56 -10.93 22.59 -12.30
N ILE A 57 -10.73 23.66 -13.08
CA ILE A 57 -11.81 24.51 -13.59
C ILE A 57 -12.52 23.87 -14.80
N ASN A 58 -11.81 23.05 -15.57
CA ASN A 58 -12.36 22.38 -16.75
C ASN A 58 -11.74 20.98 -16.93
N ASN A 59 -12.40 20.14 -17.74
CA ASN A 59 -11.96 18.78 -18.01
C ASN A 59 -10.60 18.74 -18.72
N TRP A 60 -10.32 19.64 -19.67
CA TRP A 60 -9.02 19.68 -20.37
C TRP A 60 -7.85 19.82 -19.38
N ASN A 61 -7.96 20.74 -18.41
CA ASN A 61 -6.94 20.95 -17.38
C ASN A 61 -6.81 19.72 -16.46
N LEU A 62 -7.91 19.03 -16.15
CA LEU A 62 -7.88 17.76 -15.43
C LEU A 62 -7.15 16.69 -16.27
N GLN A 63 -7.46 16.55 -17.56
CA GLN A 63 -6.80 15.57 -18.43
C GLN A 63 -5.29 15.83 -18.55
N THR A 64 -4.87 17.09 -18.74
CA THR A 64 -3.44 17.45 -18.70
C THR A 64 -2.82 17.28 -17.33
N HIS A 65 -3.60 17.32 -16.25
CA HIS A 65 -3.10 16.98 -14.92
C HIS A 65 -2.97 15.46 -14.77
N MET A 66 -3.87 14.66 -15.32
CA MET A 66 -3.74 13.19 -15.33
C MET A 66 -2.49 12.72 -16.08
N THR A 67 -1.94 13.50 -17.02
CA THR A 67 -0.65 13.19 -17.63
C THR A 67 0.52 13.29 -16.64
N THR A 68 0.40 14.14 -15.62
CA THR A 68 1.37 14.19 -14.52
C THR A 68 1.31 12.92 -13.70
N HIS A 69 0.12 12.33 -13.53
CA HIS A 69 -0.07 11.03 -12.86
C HIS A 69 0.46 9.86 -13.68
N THR A 70 0.41 9.90 -15.01
CA THR A 70 0.99 8.84 -15.88
C THR A 70 2.51 8.98 -16.05
N GLN A 71 3.08 10.19 -16.01
CA GLN A 71 4.53 10.34 -15.76
C GLN A 71 4.91 9.95 -14.31
N MET A 72 3.97 10.06 -13.37
CA MET A 72 4.02 9.52 -12.01
C MET A 72 3.49 8.08 -11.87
N ASP A 73 3.16 7.33 -12.94
CA ASP A 73 2.63 5.96 -12.79
C ASP A 73 3.73 5.00 -12.31
N ALA A 74 5.00 5.43 -12.37
CA ALA A 74 6.09 4.79 -11.67
C ALA A 74 6.07 5.00 -10.15
N MET A 75 5.23 5.90 -9.61
CA MET A 75 5.22 6.31 -8.19
C MET A 75 4.18 5.60 -7.32
N CYS A 76 3.08 5.07 -7.88
CA CYS A 76 2.21 4.17 -7.12
C CYS A 76 2.92 2.84 -6.79
N HIS A 77 3.90 2.45 -7.60
CA HIS A 77 4.83 1.34 -7.33
C HIS A 77 5.94 1.67 -6.31
N ASN A 78 6.07 2.93 -5.89
CA ASN A 78 7.09 3.37 -4.93
C ASN A 78 6.51 3.74 -3.57
N MET A 79 5.31 3.24 -3.26
CA MET A 79 4.75 3.29 -1.93
C MET A 79 5.24 2.07 -1.13
N CYS A 80 5.62 2.29 0.12
CA CYS A 80 5.94 1.19 1.02
C CYS A 80 4.65 0.57 1.57
N ASP A 81 4.39 -0.69 1.28
CA ASP A 81 3.20 -1.41 1.77
C ASP A 81 3.16 -1.57 3.30
N GLN A 82 4.30 -1.43 3.98
CA GLN A 82 4.40 -1.59 5.44
C GLN A 82 4.14 -0.30 6.22
N CYS A 83 4.38 0.87 5.63
CA CYS A 83 4.23 2.15 6.34
C CYS A 83 3.57 3.27 5.52
N GLY A 84 3.15 2.99 4.28
CA GLY A 84 2.50 3.95 3.38
C GLY A 84 3.39 5.08 2.85
N SER A 85 4.69 5.06 3.14
CA SER A 85 5.61 6.12 2.71
C SER A 85 5.83 6.10 1.19
N MET A 86 5.78 7.26 0.53
CA MET A 86 5.99 7.39 -0.92
C MET A 86 7.39 7.88 -1.28
N PHE A 87 7.99 7.27 -2.31
CA PHE A 87 9.35 7.57 -2.75
C PHE A 87 9.43 8.04 -4.19
N ARG A 88 10.38 8.96 -4.46
CA ARG A 88 10.69 9.51 -5.80
C ARG A 88 11.12 8.47 -6.85
N GLY A 89 11.48 7.24 -6.45
CA GLY A 89 11.89 6.16 -7.35
C GLY A 89 12.12 4.82 -6.65
N ARG A 90 12.23 3.73 -7.43
CA ARG A 90 12.42 2.34 -6.94
C ARG A 90 13.66 2.16 -6.07
N ALA A 91 14.76 2.84 -6.39
CA ALA A 91 15.99 2.79 -5.61
C ALA A 91 15.81 3.36 -4.19
N GLY A 92 15.02 4.43 -4.06
CA GLY A 92 14.68 5.05 -2.77
C GLY A 92 13.78 4.14 -1.92
N LEU A 93 12.75 3.56 -2.53
CA LEU A 93 11.90 2.57 -1.84
C LEU A 93 12.71 1.34 -1.41
N ALA A 94 13.57 0.80 -2.28
CA ALA A 94 14.41 -0.36 -1.97
C ALA A 94 15.41 -0.08 -0.83
N ALA A 95 16.03 1.11 -0.81
CA ALA A 95 16.88 1.52 0.30
C ALA A 95 16.10 1.69 1.61
N HIS A 96 14.91 2.29 1.56
CA HIS A 96 14.03 2.42 2.71
C HIS A 96 13.62 1.06 3.28
N ILE A 97 13.15 0.12 2.44
CA ILE A 97 12.80 -1.23 2.88
C ILE A 97 14.02 -1.91 3.51
N ARG A 98 15.21 -1.77 2.92
CA ARG A 98 16.44 -2.36 3.47
C ARG A 98 16.97 -1.73 4.76
N LEU A 99 16.65 -0.48 5.05
CA LEU A 99 17.15 0.21 6.25
C LEU A 99 16.10 0.31 7.36
N ARG A 100 14.81 0.16 7.02
CA ARG A 100 13.69 0.37 7.96
C ARG A 100 12.81 -0.87 8.16
N HIS A 101 12.84 -1.83 7.24
CA HIS A 101 11.93 -2.99 7.23
C HIS A 101 12.65 -4.33 6.93
N SER A 102 13.99 -4.32 6.82
CA SER A 102 14.81 -5.50 6.56
C SER A 102 14.89 -6.44 7.74
N ASP A 103 14.82 -5.91 8.96
CA ASP A 103 15.00 -6.68 10.18
C ASP A 103 13.76 -7.49 10.59
N THR A 104 12.55 -7.02 10.31
CA THR A 104 11.35 -7.62 10.92
C THR A 104 10.92 -8.94 10.28
N ARG A 105 11.11 -9.14 8.97
CA ARG A 105 10.60 -10.33 8.28
C ARG A 105 11.50 -11.56 8.46
N GLN A 106 12.82 -11.38 8.39
CA GLN A 106 13.78 -12.46 8.62
C GLN A 106 13.84 -12.85 10.10
N GLN A 107 13.77 -11.88 11.03
CA GLN A 107 13.71 -12.19 12.47
C GLN A 107 12.40 -12.90 12.84
N GLN A 108 11.24 -12.50 12.30
CA GLN A 108 9.99 -13.23 12.52
C GLN A 108 10.05 -14.67 12.00
N GLN A 109 10.62 -14.91 10.82
CA GLN A 109 10.78 -16.27 10.28
C GLN A 109 11.73 -17.12 11.12
N GLN A 110 12.85 -16.57 11.58
CA GLN A 110 13.77 -17.29 12.48
C GLN A 110 13.15 -17.58 13.84
N GLN A 111 12.44 -16.63 14.45
CA GLN A 111 11.74 -16.85 15.72
C GLN A 111 10.65 -17.92 15.58
N GLN A 112 9.92 -17.92 14.45
CA GLN A 112 8.88 -18.93 14.18
C GLN A 112 9.48 -20.33 13.97
N GLN A 113 10.62 -20.44 13.28
CA GLN A 113 11.36 -21.72 13.15
C GLN A 113 11.89 -22.20 14.49
N GLN A 114 12.54 -21.34 15.29
CA GLN A 114 13.03 -21.72 16.61
C GLN A 114 11.90 -22.19 17.54
N HIS A 115 10.74 -21.54 17.50
CA HIS A 115 9.58 -21.98 18.27
C HIS A 115 9.06 -23.36 17.82
N GLN A 116 9.01 -23.62 16.51
CA GLN A 116 8.62 -24.92 15.96
C GLN A 116 9.60 -26.03 16.38
N GLU A 117 10.90 -25.76 16.34
CA GLU A 117 11.94 -26.71 16.77
C GLU A 117 11.86 -27.00 18.27
N GLN A 118 11.67 -25.97 19.11
CA GLN A 118 11.48 -26.15 20.56
C GLN A 118 10.22 -26.96 20.87
N HIS A 119 9.11 -26.69 20.17
CA HIS A 119 7.88 -27.46 20.32
C HIS A 119 8.05 -28.92 19.88
N GLN A 120 8.76 -29.17 18.76
CA GLN A 120 9.10 -30.53 18.33
C GLN A 120 9.99 -31.24 19.35
N GLN A 121 11.04 -30.60 19.85
CA GLN A 121 11.92 -31.17 20.88
C GLN A 121 11.17 -31.47 22.17
N HIS A 122 10.29 -30.56 22.61
CA HIS A 122 9.42 -30.80 23.77
C HIS A 122 8.52 -32.02 23.53
N HIS A 123 7.88 -32.12 22.37
CA HIS A 123 7.04 -33.27 22.02
C HIS A 123 7.83 -34.57 21.96
N THR A 124 9.02 -34.57 21.35
CA THR A 124 9.93 -35.72 21.28
C THR A 124 10.44 -36.13 22.67
N ASN A 125 10.76 -35.16 23.53
CA ASN A 125 11.19 -35.45 24.91
C ASN A 125 10.04 -35.97 25.77
N CYS A 126 8.84 -35.41 25.65
CA CYS A 126 7.64 -35.94 26.30
C CYS A 126 7.32 -37.35 25.81
N TYR A 127 7.45 -37.61 24.51
CA TYR A 127 7.26 -38.93 23.92
C TYR A 127 8.30 -39.93 24.44
N HIS A 128 9.59 -39.58 24.46
CA HIS A 128 10.63 -40.46 25.02
C HIS A 128 10.51 -40.67 26.53
N LEU A 129 10.10 -39.64 27.29
CA LEU A 129 9.80 -39.78 28.70
C LEU A 129 8.62 -40.74 28.87
N CYS A 130 7.51 -40.54 28.16
CA CYS A 130 6.35 -41.43 28.19
C CYS A 130 6.70 -42.87 27.79
N ASP A 131 7.39 -43.07 26.66
CA ASP A 131 7.89 -44.37 26.21
C ASP A 131 8.83 -45.00 27.24
N SER A 132 9.69 -44.21 27.91
CA SER A 132 10.56 -44.71 28.97
C SER A 132 9.78 -45.08 30.23
N TRP A 133 8.72 -44.35 30.57
CA TRP A 133 7.82 -44.65 31.68
C TRP A 133 6.98 -45.89 31.39
N GLU A 134 6.51 -46.08 30.16
CA GLU A 134 5.80 -47.28 29.71
C GLU A 134 6.72 -48.50 29.64
N HIS A 135 7.97 -48.32 29.20
CA HIS A 135 9.00 -49.36 29.25
C HIS A 135 9.44 -49.68 30.69
N LEU A 136 9.60 -48.68 31.56
CA LEU A 136 9.90 -48.89 32.98
C LEU A 136 8.72 -49.54 33.70
N ALA A 137 7.48 -49.16 33.41
CA ALA A 137 6.28 -49.78 33.98
C ALA A 137 6.16 -51.24 33.52
N SER A 138 6.40 -51.52 32.23
CA SER A 138 6.49 -52.89 31.71
C SER A 138 7.64 -53.68 32.31
N HIS A 139 8.80 -53.06 32.57
CA HIS A 139 9.95 -53.70 33.20
C HIS A 139 9.71 -53.97 34.69
N MET A 140 9.10 -53.02 35.41
CA MET A 140 8.74 -53.15 36.83
C MET A 140 7.63 -54.19 37.04
N GLN A 141 6.63 -54.26 36.16
CA GLN A 141 5.59 -55.31 36.22
C GLN A 141 6.14 -56.71 35.93
N ARG A 142 7.15 -56.84 35.05
CA ARG A 142 7.85 -58.12 34.80
C ARG A 142 8.72 -58.54 35.99
N ASN A 143 9.29 -57.60 36.74
CA ASN A 143 10.15 -57.87 37.89
C ASN A 143 9.41 -57.99 39.22
N HIS A 144 8.20 -57.44 39.35
CA HIS A 144 7.37 -57.58 40.56
C HIS A 144 6.87 -59.03 40.78
N HIS A 145 7.02 -59.90 39.78
CA HIS A 145 6.78 -61.34 39.95
C HIS A 145 7.95 -62.09 40.64
N LEU A 146 9.06 -61.41 40.95
CA LEU A 146 10.31 -62.04 41.41
C LEU A 146 10.83 -61.56 42.78
N LEU A 147 10.13 -60.69 43.50
CA LEU A 147 10.62 -60.14 44.77
C LEU A 147 9.61 -60.28 45.93
N LEU A 148 9.17 -61.51 46.19
CA LEU A 148 8.62 -61.87 47.49
C LEU A 148 9.65 -62.73 48.26
N TYR A 149 10.23 -62.10 49.29
CA TYR A 149 11.08 -62.61 50.38
C TYR A 149 12.59 -62.82 50.08
N PRO A 150 13.45 -62.08 50.81
CA PRO A 150 14.04 -62.60 52.06
C PRO A 150 14.15 -61.48 53.14
N GLU A 151 14.41 -61.67 54.43
CA GLU A 151 14.41 -62.74 55.44
C GLU A 151 14.52 -61.97 56.77
N LEU A 152 14.09 -62.57 57.90
CA LEU A 152 14.80 -62.57 59.18
C LEU A 152 13.97 -63.34 60.24
N VAL A 153 14.50 -64.48 60.68
CA VAL A 153 14.40 -65.03 62.06
C VAL A 153 15.54 -64.35 62.86
N PRO A 154 15.41 -64.03 64.16
CA PRO A 154 14.54 -64.64 65.18
C PRO A 154 13.40 -63.77 65.72
#